data_AF-A0A376W9B0-F1
#
_entry.id   AF-A0A376W9B0-F1
#
_cell.length_a   1.000
_cell.length_b   1.000
_cell.length_c   1.000
_cell.angle_alpha   90.00
_cell.angle_beta   90.00
_cell.angle_gamma   90.00
#
_symmetry.space_group_name_H-M   'P 1'
#
loop_
_entity.id
_entity.type
_entity.pdbx_description
1 polymer ?
#
loop_
_entity_poly.entity_id
_entity_poly.type
_entity_poly.pdbx_seq_one_letter_code
_entity_poly.pdbx_strand_id
1 'polypeptide(L)'
;MMRRVNILCSFALLFASHTSLAVTYPLPPEGSRLVGQSFTVTVPDHNTQPLETFAAQYGQGLSNMLEANPGADVFLPKSGSQLTIPQQLILPDTVRKGIVVNVAEMRLYYYHQTVILWKSFLLVSARLGEKPA
;
A
#
# COMPACT_ATOMS: atom_id res chain seq x y z
N MET A 1 33.78 12.57 -27.29
CA MET A 1 33.31 11.34 -26.61
C MET A 1 32.40 11.63 -25.40
N MET A 2 32.75 12.57 -24.52
CA MET A 2 32.02 12.85 -23.26
C MET A 2 30.58 13.37 -23.42
N ARG A 3 30.26 14.13 -24.49
CA ARG A 3 28.91 14.68 -24.72
C ARG A 3 27.85 13.61 -25.03
N ARG A 4 28.25 12.50 -25.67
CA ARG A 4 27.34 11.37 -25.96
C ARG A 4 27.08 10.52 -24.71
N VAL A 5 28.09 10.39 -23.83
CA VAL A 5 27.96 9.70 -22.54
C VAL A 5 27.02 10.46 -21.61
N ASN A 6 27.14 11.79 -21.52
CA ASN A 6 26.20 12.60 -20.72
C ASN A 6 24.74 12.48 -21.21
N ILE A 7 24.52 12.48 -22.52
CA ILE A 7 23.16 12.32 -23.08
C ILE A 7 22.59 10.94 -22.72
N LEU A 8 23.41 9.88 -22.81
CA LEU A 8 23.00 8.53 -22.40
C LEU A 8 22.70 8.45 -20.89
N CYS A 9 23.52 9.06 -20.04
CA CYS A 9 23.28 9.10 -18.59
C CYS A 9 21.99 9.86 -18.23
N SER A 10 21.72 10.99 -18.88
CA SER A 10 20.47 11.73 -18.67
C SER A 10 19.24 10.92 -19.10
N PHE A 11 19.33 10.19 -20.22
CA PHE A 11 18.25 9.33 -20.68
C PHE A 11 18.01 8.15 -19.73
N ALA A 12 19.07 7.54 -19.20
CA ALA A 12 18.98 6.46 -18.21
C ALA A 12 18.33 6.92 -16.89
N LEU A 13 18.62 8.16 -16.44
CA LEU A 13 18.00 8.72 -15.24
C LEU A 13 16.50 9.00 -15.41
N LEU A 14 16.05 9.41 -16.60
CA LEU A 14 14.64 9.61 -16.90
C LEU A 14 13.85 8.30 -16.83
N PHE A 15 14.44 7.17 -17.26
CA PHE A 15 13.82 5.84 -17.15
C PHE A 15 13.77 5.29 -15.71
N ALA A 16 14.55 5.83 -14.78
CA ALA A 16 14.52 5.44 -13.37
C ALA A 16 13.39 6.12 -12.56
N SER A 17 12.59 6.98 -13.20
CA SER A 17 11.47 7.67 -12.56
C SER A 17 10.31 6.70 -12.33
N HIS A 18 10.19 6.15 -11.12
CA HIS A 18 9.01 5.34 -10.77
C HIS A 18 7.77 6.23 -10.59
N THR A 19 6.67 5.88 -11.27
CA THR A 19 5.37 6.49 -11.01
C THR A 19 4.90 6.09 -9.62
N SER A 20 4.75 7.08 -8.73
CA SER A 20 4.22 6.85 -7.39
C SER A 20 2.71 7.02 -7.39
N LEU A 21 1.96 5.92 -7.47
CA LEU A 21 0.52 5.97 -7.24
C LEU A 21 0.23 6.04 -5.75
N ALA A 22 -0.61 7.00 -5.35
CA ALA A 22 -1.14 7.12 -4.00
C ALA A 22 -2.65 6.88 -4.03
N VAL A 23 -3.18 6.25 -2.98
CA VAL A 23 -4.62 6.06 -2.85
C VAL A 23 -5.22 7.29 -2.17
N THR A 24 -6.24 7.87 -2.80
CA THR A 24 -6.90 9.08 -2.31
C THR A 24 -8.24 8.74 -1.67
N TYR A 25 -8.46 9.22 -0.45
CA TYR A 25 -9.72 9.10 0.25
C TYR A 25 -10.27 10.48 0.63
N PRO A 26 -11.60 10.67 0.62
CA PRO A 26 -12.20 11.86 1.21
C PRO A 26 -11.93 11.88 2.71
N LEU A 27 -11.73 13.07 3.27
CA LEU A 27 -11.66 13.25 4.72
C LEU A 27 -12.97 12.78 5.36
N PRO A 28 -12.91 11.95 6.41
CA PRO A 28 -14.10 11.52 7.11
C PRO A 28 -14.71 12.70 7.90
N PRO A 29 -16.01 12.64 8.23
CA PRO A 29 -16.68 13.64 9.05
C PRO A 29 -15.95 13.89 10.38
N GLU A 30 -16.16 15.06 10.98
CA GLU A 30 -15.57 15.39 12.29
C GLU A 30 -15.88 14.29 13.33
N GLY A 31 -14.85 13.90 14.08
CA GLY A 31 -14.93 12.81 15.06
C GLY A 31 -14.76 11.40 14.49
N SER A 32 -14.91 11.19 13.18
CA SER A 32 -14.61 9.89 12.55
C SER A 32 -13.17 9.82 12.08
N ARG A 33 -12.53 8.66 12.27
CA ARG A 33 -11.17 8.35 11.78
C ARG A 33 -11.16 7.25 10.72
N LEU A 34 -12.32 6.70 10.39
CA LEU A 34 -12.44 5.56 9.50
C LEU A 34 -12.54 6.04 8.06
N VAL A 35 -11.63 5.60 7.19
CA VAL A 35 -11.65 5.90 5.77
C VAL A 35 -11.50 4.63 4.94
N GLY A 36 -11.93 4.71 3.68
CA GLY A 36 -11.98 3.56 2.78
C GLY A 36 -13.13 2.61 3.09
N GLN A 37 -13.24 1.57 2.27
CA GLN A 37 -14.31 0.58 2.34
C GLN A 37 -13.74 -0.80 2.02
N SER A 38 -14.07 -1.79 2.83
CA SER A 38 -13.80 -3.18 2.50
C SER A 38 -14.82 -3.65 1.47
N PHE A 39 -14.36 -4.44 0.50
CA PHE A 39 -15.23 -5.05 -0.50
C PHE A 39 -14.79 -6.50 -0.72
N THR A 40 -15.63 -7.26 -1.41
CA THR A 40 -15.39 -8.67 -1.65
C THR A 40 -15.17 -8.93 -3.12
N VAL A 41 -14.22 -9.82 -3.43
CA VAL A 41 -13.91 -10.26 -4.78
C VAL A 41 -14.08 -11.76 -4.87
N THR A 42 -14.56 -12.24 -6.02
CA THR A 42 -14.64 -13.67 -6.28
C THR A 42 -13.33 -14.14 -6.89
N VAL A 43 -12.77 -15.21 -6.34
CA VAL A 43 -11.61 -15.89 -6.92
C VAL A 43 -12.01 -16.47 -8.28
N PRO A 44 -11.29 -16.14 -9.38
CA PRO A 44 -11.61 -16.65 -10.71
C PRO A 44 -11.71 -18.18 -10.76
N ASP A 45 -12.52 -18.69 -11.69
CA ASP A 45 -12.57 -20.12 -11.96
C ASP A 45 -11.20 -20.62 -12.44
N HIS A 46 -10.85 -21.85 -12.05
CA HIS A 46 -9.54 -22.46 -12.33
C HIS A 46 -8.33 -21.59 -11.88
N ASN A 47 -8.46 -20.92 -10.74
CA ASN A 47 -7.38 -20.12 -10.17
C ASN A 47 -6.10 -20.95 -9.96
N THR A 48 -4.97 -20.38 -10.37
CA THR A 48 -3.62 -20.91 -10.17
C THR A 48 -2.72 -19.94 -9.39
N GLN A 49 -3.28 -18.79 -8.99
CA GLN A 49 -2.55 -17.70 -8.34
C GLN A 49 -2.65 -17.82 -6.81
N PRO A 50 -1.56 -17.53 -6.07
CA PRO A 50 -1.57 -17.46 -4.62
C PRO A 50 -2.32 -16.24 -4.10
N LEU A 51 -2.63 -16.24 -2.80
CA LEU A 51 -3.29 -15.12 -2.11
C LEU A 51 -2.48 -13.82 -2.23
N GLU A 52 -1.15 -13.93 -2.28
CA GLU A 52 -0.23 -12.80 -2.47
C GLU A 52 -0.50 -12.04 -3.79
N THR A 53 -0.86 -12.75 -4.87
CA THR A 53 -1.19 -12.09 -6.15
C THR A 53 -2.41 -11.18 -6.00
N PHE A 54 -3.44 -11.64 -5.29
CA PHE A 54 -4.62 -10.81 -4.99
C PHE A 54 -4.28 -9.66 -4.05
N ALA A 55 -3.43 -9.90 -3.04
CA ALA A 55 -2.95 -8.86 -2.14
C ALA A 55 -2.26 -7.73 -2.93
N ALA A 56 -1.30 -8.09 -3.79
CA ALA A 56 -0.56 -7.16 -4.64
C ALA A 56 -1.48 -6.38 -5.61
N GLN A 57 -2.44 -7.07 -6.22
CA GLN A 57 -3.41 -6.44 -7.14
C GLN A 57 -4.20 -5.31 -6.48
N TYR A 58 -4.55 -5.47 -5.20
CA TYR A 58 -5.34 -4.48 -4.44
C TYR A 58 -4.50 -3.64 -3.46
N GLY A 59 -3.17 -3.67 -3.59
CA GLY A 59 -2.25 -2.90 -2.76
C GLY A 59 -2.28 -3.27 -1.27
N GLN A 60 -2.68 -4.50 -0.95
CA GLN A 60 -2.72 -5.04 0.40
C GLN A 60 -1.48 -5.86 0.72
N GLY A 61 -1.08 -5.86 1.99
CA GLY A 61 -0.09 -6.81 2.49
C GLY A 61 -0.70 -8.19 2.67
N LEU A 62 0.12 -9.24 2.53
CA LEU A 62 -0.34 -10.62 2.72
C LEU A 62 -0.93 -10.85 4.11
N SER A 63 -0.31 -10.30 5.16
CA SER A 63 -0.82 -10.39 6.54
C SER A 63 -2.23 -9.82 6.67
N ASN A 64 -2.50 -8.67 6.05
CA ASN A 64 -3.82 -8.04 6.08
C ASN A 64 -4.87 -8.94 5.40
N MET A 65 -4.50 -9.57 4.28
CA MET A 65 -5.38 -10.50 3.57
C MET A 65 -5.69 -11.75 4.40
N LEU A 66 -4.72 -12.30 5.12
CA LEU A 66 -4.92 -13.44 6.00
C LEU A 66 -5.80 -13.11 7.21
N GLU A 67 -5.60 -11.93 7.79
CA GLU A 67 -6.44 -11.45 8.90
C GLU A 67 -7.89 -11.24 8.47
N ALA A 68 -8.09 -10.65 7.28
CA ALA A 68 -9.43 -10.41 6.73
C ALA A 68 -10.13 -11.69 6.21
N ASN A 69 -9.38 -12.75 5.91
CA ASN A 69 -9.92 -14.00 5.35
C ASN A 69 -9.47 -15.23 6.16
N PRO A 70 -10.05 -15.46 7.35
CA PRO A 70 -9.70 -16.59 8.19
C PRO A 70 -9.87 -17.92 7.46
N GLY A 71 -8.81 -18.74 7.43
CA GLY A 71 -8.83 -20.05 6.78
C GLY A 71 -8.69 -20.03 5.26
N ALA A 72 -8.42 -18.87 4.64
CA ALA A 72 -8.04 -18.82 3.24
C ALA A 72 -6.70 -19.55 3.01
N ASP A 73 -6.63 -20.33 1.93
CA ASP A 73 -5.39 -20.95 1.49
C ASP A 73 -4.45 -19.89 0.93
N VAL A 74 -3.25 -19.79 1.52
CA VAL A 74 -2.23 -18.81 1.14
C VAL A 74 -1.67 -19.09 -0.25
N PHE A 75 -1.51 -20.37 -0.59
CA PHE A 75 -0.84 -20.81 -1.82
C PHE A 75 -1.83 -20.94 -2.97
N LEU A 76 -3.06 -21.36 -2.69
CA LEU A 76 -4.07 -21.54 -3.72
C LEU A 76 -5.49 -21.27 -3.21
N PRO A 77 -5.91 -19.99 -3.13
CA PRO A 77 -7.29 -19.62 -2.83
C PRO A 77 -8.27 -20.39 -3.71
N LYS A 78 -9.31 -20.96 -3.07
CA LYS A 78 -10.30 -21.81 -3.73
C LYS A 78 -11.05 -21.02 -4.81
N SER A 79 -11.09 -21.54 -6.03
CA SER A 79 -11.89 -20.98 -7.14
C SER A 79 -13.36 -20.81 -6.74
N GLY A 80 -13.96 -19.68 -7.12
CA GLY A 80 -15.35 -19.35 -6.78
C GLY A 80 -15.58 -18.95 -5.32
N SER A 81 -14.56 -19.00 -4.46
CA SER A 81 -14.66 -18.46 -3.10
C SER A 81 -14.60 -16.93 -3.11
N GLN A 82 -15.09 -16.33 -2.03
CA GLN A 82 -15.10 -14.88 -1.82
C GLN A 82 -13.92 -14.48 -0.94
N LEU A 83 -13.13 -13.51 -1.40
CA LEU A 83 -12.05 -12.89 -0.65
C LEU A 83 -12.45 -11.46 -0.28
N THR A 84 -12.43 -11.14 1.00
CA THR A 84 -12.58 -9.77 1.51
C THR A 84 -11.26 -9.03 1.36
N ILE A 85 -11.30 -7.89 0.68
CA ILE A 85 -10.18 -6.97 0.51
C ILE A 85 -10.28 -5.87 1.58
N PRO A 86 -9.38 -5.83 2.57
CA PRO A 86 -9.43 -4.85 3.66
C PRO A 86 -8.81 -3.53 3.24
N GLN A 87 -9.55 -2.67 2.53
CA GLN A 87 -9.08 -1.30 2.21
C GLN A 87 -9.52 -0.25 3.23
N GLN A 88 -10.30 -0.65 4.23
CA GLN A 88 -10.70 0.23 5.31
C GLN A 88 -9.54 0.43 6.29
N LEU A 89 -9.31 1.67 6.71
CA LEU A 89 -8.23 2.04 7.61
C LEU A 89 -8.66 3.10 8.63
N ILE A 90 -7.98 3.10 9.75
CA ILE A 90 -8.15 4.12 10.80
C ILE A 90 -7.02 5.13 10.66
N LEU A 91 -7.38 6.40 10.55
CA LEU A 91 -6.41 7.50 10.51
C LEU A 91 -5.73 7.65 11.88
N PRO A 92 -4.42 7.97 11.90
CA PRO A 92 -3.69 8.19 13.15
C PRO A 92 -4.28 9.35 13.95
N ASP A 93 -4.16 9.26 15.27
CA ASP A 93 -4.67 10.27 16.20
C ASP A 93 -3.72 11.48 16.28
N THR A 94 -3.60 12.20 15.17
CA THR A 94 -2.66 13.30 15.01
C THR A 94 -3.31 14.49 14.31
N VAL A 95 -2.63 15.63 14.32
CA VAL A 95 -3.03 16.81 13.56
C VAL A 95 -3.14 16.47 12.07
N ARG A 96 -4.34 16.63 11.49
CA ARG A 96 -4.66 16.30 10.09
C ARG A 96 -4.21 17.39 9.12
N LYS A 97 -2.91 17.72 9.13
CA LYS A 97 -2.35 18.79 8.30
C LYS A 97 -0.96 18.42 7.78
N GLY A 98 -0.74 18.63 6.49
CA GLY A 98 0.57 18.37 5.87
C GLY A 98 0.87 16.87 5.79
N ILE A 99 2.11 16.48 6.10
CA ILE A 99 2.58 15.09 6.00
C ILE A 99 2.67 14.48 7.40
N VAL A 100 2.05 13.30 7.57
CA VAL A 100 2.16 12.47 8.77
C VAL A 100 2.77 11.13 8.36
N VAL A 101 3.82 10.70 9.05
CA VAL A 101 4.48 9.41 8.80
C VAL A 101 4.21 8.49 9.98
N ASN A 102 3.47 7.41 9.75
CA ASN A 102 3.28 6.35 10.74
C ASN A 102 4.31 5.24 10.47
N VAL A 103 5.35 5.19 11.30
CA VAL A 103 6.44 4.23 11.16
C VAL A 103 5.99 2.81 11.54
N ALA A 104 5.06 2.67 12.48
CA ALA A 104 4.56 1.36 12.92
C ALA A 104 3.75 0.66 11.80
N GLU A 105 3.00 1.44 11.01
CA GLU A 105 2.24 0.93 9.86
C GLU A 105 2.98 1.06 8.53
N MET A 106 4.18 1.65 8.53
CA MET A 106 4.97 1.96 7.32
C MET A 106 4.19 2.77 6.27
N ARG A 107 3.37 3.72 6.73
CA ARG A 107 2.46 4.52 5.89
C ARG A 107 2.75 6.00 6.01
N LEU A 108 2.73 6.68 4.87
CA LEU A 108 2.76 8.14 4.78
C LEU A 108 1.36 8.64 4.42
N TYR A 109 0.86 9.61 5.19
CA TYR A 109 -0.40 10.31 4.97
C TYR A 109 -0.12 11.76 4.60
N TYR A 110 -0.70 12.23 3.51
CA TYR A 110 -0.65 13.63 3.11
C TYR A 110 -2.06 14.20 3.13
N TYR A 111 -2.28 15.13 4.05
CA TYR A 111 -3.54 15.83 4.25
C TYR A 111 -3.55 17.11 3.41
N HIS A 112 -4.43 17.15 2.41
CA HIS A 112 -4.59 18.31 1.54
C HIS A 112 -6.06 18.73 1.44
N GLN A 113 -6.40 19.86 2.07
CA GLN A 113 -7.74 20.47 2.10
C GLN A 113 -8.85 19.51 2.54
N THR A 114 -9.41 18.73 1.62
CA THR A 114 -10.55 17.81 1.79
C THR A 114 -10.20 16.35 1.49
N VAL A 115 -8.97 16.06 1.08
CA VAL A 115 -8.52 14.72 0.69
C VAL A 115 -7.29 14.28 1.48
N ILE A 116 -7.18 12.97 1.69
CA ILE A 116 -5.99 12.33 2.22
C ILE A 116 -5.43 11.42 1.15
N LEU A 117 -4.16 11.61 0.83
CA LEU A 117 -3.40 10.66 0.04
C LEU A 117 -2.56 9.83 0.98
N TRP A 118 -2.57 8.51 0.80
CA TRP A 118 -1.57 7.67 1.45
C TRP A 118 -0.95 6.66 0.50
N LYS A 119 0.25 6.24 0.86
CA LYS A 119 0.99 5.21 0.16
C LYS A 119 1.66 4.31 1.19
N SER A 120 1.40 3.01 1.10
CA SER A 120 2.23 2.01 1.76
C SER A 120 3.56 1.97 1.02
N PHE A 121 4.64 2.28 1.71
CA PHE A 121 5.96 1.94 1.20
C PHE A 121 6.22 0.48 1.52
N LEU A 122 6.45 -0.35 0.50
CA LEU A 122 7.29 -1.54 0.66
C LEU A 122 8.72 -1.02 0.93
N LEU A 123 8.98 -0.57 2.14
CA LEU A 123 10.35 -0.28 2.56
C LEU A 123 10.97 -1.64 2.87
N VAL A 124 11.98 -2.05 2.09
CA VAL A 124 12.95 -3.04 2.57
C VAL A 124 13.42 -2.53 3.93
N SER A 125 13.19 -3.32 4.97
CA SER A 125 13.48 -2.98 6.38
C SER A 125 14.87 -2.36 6.50
N ALA A 126 14.93 -1.02 6.65
CA ALA A 126 16.12 -0.37 7.14
C ALA A 126 16.20 -0.68 8.64
N ARG A 127 16.99 -1.69 8.99
CA ARG A 127 17.33 -2.04 10.37
C ARG A 127 17.98 -0.80 10.99
N LEU A 128 17.25 -0.09 11.85
CA LEU A 128 17.83 0.98 12.67
C LEU A 128 18.88 0.30 13.56
N GLY A 129 20.15 0.63 13.34
CA GLY A 129 21.25 0.12 14.14
C GLY A 129 21.03 0.52 15.59
N GLU A 130 20.97 -0.47 16.48
CA GLU A 130 21.08 -0.21 17.90
C GLU A 130 22.44 0.43 18.18
N LYS A 131 22.41 1.57 18.87
CA LYS A 131 23.60 2.27 19.33
C LYS A 131 24.12 1.50 20.55
N PRO A 132 25.36 0.97 20.55
CA PRO A 132 25.90 0.35 21.75
C PRO A 132 26.11 1.43 22.83
N ALA A 133 25.79 1.02 24.07
CA ALA A 133 25.93 1.81 25.29
C ALA A 133 27.40 2.13 25.61
#